data_AF-A0A507F1M9-F1
#
_entry.id   AF-A0A507F1M9-F1
#
_cell.length_a   1.000
_cell.length_b   1.000
_cell.length_c   1.000
_cell.angle_alpha   90.00
_cell.angle_beta   90.00
_cell.angle_gamma   90.00
#
_symmetry.space_group_name_H-M   'P 1'
#
loop_
_entity.id
_entity.type
_entity.pdbx_description
1 polymer ?
#
loop_
_entity_poly.entity_id
_entity_poly.type
_entity_poly.pdbx_seq_one_letter_code
_entity_poly.pdbx_strand_id
1 'polypeptide(L)'
;MQEAQSYEKTISYLPPELLFRVFGYLDADFLVRCSAVCRAWNALANQDILWKELCRKRWETLRHLPLAIHLRVDFSDPDLARSLSVAEILDILRRRGVNRPRGALEKSDLLKLLHDTRPPRSPPGRWTGKWKSSYIVAELDLDRTQLTFHEVSSMEWKFEFTSGTSWNYMMDGEGQHPSTTKALFRSDGIYVNPALQATENEGRWLGKV
;
A
#
# COMPACT_ATOMS: atom_id res chain seq x y z
N MET A 1 -34.65 50.57 -7.59
CA MET A 1 -34.68 49.10 -7.47
C MET A 1 -33.51 48.58 -8.26
N GLN A 2 -32.39 48.29 -7.61
CA GLN A 2 -31.23 47.64 -8.24
C GLN A 2 -31.44 46.12 -8.10
N GLU A 3 -31.54 45.45 -9.24
CA GLU A 3 -31.59 43.99 -9.32
C GLU A 3 -30.35 43.39 -8.67
N ALA A 4 -30.56 42.55 -7.67
CA ALA A 4 -29.51 41.73 -7.10
C ALA A 4 -29.05 40.75 -8.19
N GLN A 5 -27.91 41.02 -8.82
CA GLN A 5 -27.21 40.05 -9.65
C GLN A 5 -27.00 38.78 -8.82
N SER A 6 -27.72 37.72 -9.16
CA SER A 6 -27.47 36.38 -8.66
C SER A 6 -26.08 35.95 -9.11
N TYR A 7 -25.08 36.13 -8.25
CA TYR A 7 -23.73 35.65 -8.46
C TYR A 7 -23.74 34.13 -8.27
N GLU A 8 -24.14 33.41 -9.31
CA GLU A 8 -24.00 31.97 -9.37
C GLU A 8 -22.51 31.64 -9.56
N LYS A 9 -21.77 31.60 -8.44
CA LYS A 9 -20.37 31.20 -8.41
C LYS A 9 -20.30 29.71 -8.75
N THR A 10 -20.04 29.39 -10.00
CA THR A 10 -19.80 28.01 -10.44
C THR A 10 -18.56 27.43 -9.73
N ILE A 11 -18.58 26.13 -9.42
CA ILE A 11 -17.47 25.41 -8.77
C ILE A 11 -16.13 25.55 -9.51
N SER A 12 -16.16 25.82 -10.82
CA SER A 12 -14.98 26.07 -11.67
C SER A 12 -14.21 27.34 -11.32
N TYR A 13 -14.80 28.26 -10.54
CA TYR A 13 -14.12 29.48 -10.06
C TYR A 13 -13.39 29.27 -8.73
N LEU A 14 -13.50 28.09 -8.11
CA LEU A 14 -12.74 27.78 -6.91
C LEU A 14 -11.25 27.71 -7.24
N PRO A 15 -10.38 28.23 -6.35
CA PRO A 15 -8.95 27.95 -6.40
C PRO A 15 -8.68 26.44 -6.48
N PRO A 16 -7.67 26.00 -7.26
CA PRO A 16 -7.34 24.58 -7.41
C PRO A 16 -7.14 23.84 -6.09
N GLU A 17 -6.62 24.51 -5.06
CA GLU A 17 -6.39 23.95 -3.74
C GLU A 17 -7.69 23.61 -3.01
N LEU A 18 -8.72 24.46 -3.15
CA LEU A 18 -10.04 24.20 -2.57
C LEU A 18 -10.73 23.06 -3.32
N LEU A 19 -10.67 23.07 -4.64
CA LEU A 19 -11.22 21.99 -5.46
C LEU A 19 -10.53 20.65 -5.17
N PHE A 20 -9.20 20.66 -5.00
CA PHE A 20 -8.43 19.51 -4.58
C PHE A 20 -8.87 18.99 -3.20
N ARG A 21 -9.12 19.89 -2.25
CA ARG A 21 -9.63 19.51 -0.93
C ARG A 21 -11.02 18.88 -1.02
N VAL A 22 -11.91 19.39 -1.89
CA VAL A 22 -13.21 18.75 -2.16
C VAL A 22 -13.02 17.34 -2.72
N PHE A 23 -12.10 17.18 -3.68
CA PHE A 23 -11.78 15.87 -4.27
C PHE A 23 -11.25 14.87 -3.24
N GLY A 24 -10.55 15.35 -2.20
CA GLY A 24 -10.11 14.51 -1.07
C GLY A 24 -11.24 13.85 -0.27
N TYR A 25 -12.49 14.32 -0.38
CA TYR A 25 -13.65 13.70 0.27
C TYR A 25 -14.36 12.65 -0.61
N LEU A 26 -14.04 12.60 -1.91
CA LEU A 26 -14.69 11.70 -2.86
C LEU A 26 -14.11 10.28 -2.77
N ASP A 27 -14.90 9.30 -3.19
CA ASP A 27 -14.42 7.93 -3.42
C ASP A 27 -13.78 7.79 -4.81
N ALA A 28 -13.27 6.59 -5.09
CA ALA A 28 -12.62 6.30 -6.36
C ALA A 28 -13.56 6.49 -7.56
N ASP A 29 -14.82 6.04 -7.45
CA ASP A 29 -15.79 6.10 -8.55
C ASP A 29 -16.13 7.54 -8.91
N PHE A 30 -16.40 8.39 -7.91
CA PHE A 30 -16.65 9.81 -8.14
C PHE A 30 -15.41 10.53 -8.67
N LEU A 31 -14.20 10.21 -8.19
CA LEU A 31 -12.96 10.80 -8.73
C LEU A 31 -12.73 10.45 -10.20
N VAL A 32 -13.01 9.20 -10.60
CA VAL A 32 -12.92 8.80 -12.01
C VAL A 32 -13.91 9.62 -12.84
N ARG A 33 -15.15 9.78 -12.38
CA ARG A 33 -16.16 10.61 -13.07
C ARG A 33 -15.73 12.08 -13.15
N CYS A 34 -15.21 12.66 -12.06
CA CYS A 34 -14.66 14.02 -12.05
C CYS A 34 -13.54 14.19 -13.09
N SER A 35 -12.71 13.16 -13.28
CA SER A 35 -11.62 13.22 -14.27
C SER A 35 -12.09 13.35 -15.72
N ALA A 36 -13.36 13.03 -16.02
CA ALA A 36 -13.94 13.15 -17.34
C ALA A 36 -14.61 14.52 -17.62
N VAL A 37 -14.74 15.38 -16.62
CA VAL A 37 -15.48 16.65 -16.74
C VAL A 37 -14.74 17.68 -17.61
N CYS A 38 -13.49 17.98 -17.28
CA CYS A 38 -12.64 18.90 -18.04
C CYS A 38 -11.15 18.65 -17.77
N ARG A 39 -10.25 19.32 -18.49
CA ARG A 39 -8.79 19.12 -18.35
C ARG A 39 -8.27 19.47 -16.94
N ALA A 40 -8.79 20.54 -16.34
CA ALA A 40 -8.39 20.96 -14.99
C ALA A 40 -8.81 19.91 -13.95
N TRP A 41 -10.04 19.40 -14.03
CA TRP A 41 -10.55 18.36 -13.15
C TRP A 41 -9.83 17.03 -13.40
N ASN A 42 -9.50 16.72 -14.65
CA ASN A 42 -8.69 15.56 -14.98
C ASN A 42 -7.32 15.61 -14.29
N ALA A 43 -6.61 16.74 -14.35
CA ALA A 43 -5.32 16.89 -13.70
C ALA A 43 -5.43 16.74 -12.17
N LEU A 44 -6.44 17.38 -11.55
CA LEU A 44 -6.65 17.31 -10.10
C LEU A 44 -7.06 15.90 -9.64
N ALA A 45 -8.02 15.27 -10.31
CA ALA A 45 -8.53 13.95 -9.93
C ALA A 45 -7.51 12.82 -10.12
N ASN A 46 -6.48 13.02 -10.94
CA ASN A 46 -5.40 12.06 -11.15
C ASN A 46 -4.18 12.28 -10.24
N GLN A 47 -4.21 13.24 -9.32
CA GLN A 47 -3.09 13.46 -8.41
C GLN A 47 -2.86 12.26 -7.47
N ASP A 48 -1.63 11.77 -7.43
CA ASP A 48 -1.22 10.58 -6.67
C ASP A 48 -1.55 10.66 -5.17
N ILE A 49 -1.52 11.86 -4.58
CA ILE A 49 -1.81 12.06 -3.16
C ILE A 49 -3.26 11.64 -2.83
N LEU A 50 -4.24 11.96 -3.68
CA LEU A 50 -5.63 11.56 -3.48
C LEU A 50 -5.77 10.04 -3.48
N TRP A 51 -5.13 9.39 -4.46
CA TRP A 51 -5.20 7.94 -4.62
C TRP A 51 -4.45 7.21 -3.51
N LYS A 52 -3.36 7.78 -2.99
CA LYS A 52 -2.65 7.25 -1.82
C LYS A 52 -3.55 7.26 -0.58
N GLU A 53 -4.26 8.36 -0.35
CA GLU A 53 -5.22 8.47 0.76
C GLU A 53 -6.43 7.54 0.57
N LEU A 54 -6.91 7.37 -0.66
CA LEU A 54 -7.92 6.36 -0.97
C LEU A 54 -7.44 4.95 -0.65
N CYS A 55 -6.20 4.59 -1.00
CA CYS A 55 -5.63 3.30 -0.61
C CYS A 55 -5.61 3.15 0.92
N ARG A 56 -5.16 4.18 1.64
CA ARG A 56 -5.13 4.16 3.11
C ARG A 56 -6.52 3.93 3.71
N LYS A 57 -7.54 4.60 3.17
CA LYS A 57 -8.94 4.49 3.64
C LYS A 57 -9.58 3.15 3.27
N ARG A 58 -9.38 2.69 2.03
CA ARG A 58 -9.98 1.45 1.51
C ARG A 58 -9.44 0.20 2.22
N TRP A 59 -8.14 0.16 2.49
CA TRP A 59 -7.46 -0.95 3.16
C TRP A 59 -7.09 -0.62 4.61
N GLU A 60 -7.89 0.19 5.29
CA GLU A 60 -7.66 0.60 6.68
C GLU A 60 -7.70 -0.58 7.66
N THR A 61 -8.32 -1.71 7.32
CA THR A 61 -8.29 -2.93 8.14
C THR A 61 -6.93 -3.66 8.04
N LEU A 62 -6.14 -3.36 7.02
CA LEU A 62 -4.81 -3.93 6.78
C LEU A 62 -3.68 -3.06 7.37
N ARG A 63 -3.95 -2.32 8.46
CA ARG A 63 -2.99 -1.40 9.13
C ARG A 63 -1.64 -1.99 9.48
N HIS A 64 -1.57 -3.31 9.67
CA HIS A 64 -0.32 -4.02 9.98
C HIS A 64 0.57 -4.22 8.75
N LEU A 65 0.06 -3.96 7.55
CA LEU A 65 0.82 -3.94 6.31
C LEU A 65 1.21 -2.50 5.96
N PRO A 66 2.46 -2.26 5.53
CA PRO A 66 2.87 -0.94 5.11
C PRO A 66 2.07 -0.52 3.86
N LEU A 67 1.67 0.76 3.83
CA LEU A 67 1.06 1.35 2.64
C LEU A 67 2.13 1.44 1.54
N ALA A 68 2.09 0.49 0.61
CA ALA A 68 3.08 0.32 -0.43
C ALA A 68 2.42 0.18 -1.81
N ILE A 69 3.19 0.46 -2.85
CA ILE A 69 2.77 0.31 -4.24
C ILE A 69 2.45 -1.17 -4.51
N HIS A 70 1.40 -1.42 -5.27
CA HIS A 70 0.93 -2.78 -5.51
C HIS A 70 1.88 -3.54 -6.45
N LEU A 71 2.26 -4.77 -6.06
CA LEU A 71 3.34 -5.54 -6.70
C LEU A 71 3.06 -5.90 -8.15
N ARG A 72 1.78 -6.02 -8.49
CA ARG A 72 1.31 -6.45 -9.82
C ARG A 72 1.08 -5.30 -10.77
N VAL A 73 1.30 -4.06 -10.36
CA VAL A 73 1.23 -2.92 -11.28
C VAL A 73 2.26 -3.11 -12.39
N ASP A 74 1.82 -2.84 -13.61
CA ASP A 74 2.65 -2.87 -14.79
C ASP A 74 3.36 -1.53 -14.96
N PHE A 75 4.68 -1.53 -14.79
CA PHE A 75 5.54 -0.36 -14.93
C PHE A 75 6.21 -0.28 -16.31
N SER A 76 5.66 -0.95 -17.32
CA SER A 76 6.15 -0.85 -18.71
C SER A 76 5.93 0.53 -19.30
N ASP A 77 4.97 1.30 -18.77
CA ASP A 77 4.74 2.70 -19.15
C ASP A 77 5.91 3.59 -18.65
N PRO A 78 6.66 4.25 -19.55
CA PRO A 78 7.81 5.07 -19.16
C PRO A 78 7.47 6.28 -18.28
N ASP A 79 6.26 6.84 -18.40
CA ASP A 79 5.84 8.00 -17.59
C ASP A 79 5.57 7.54 -16.15
N LEU A 80 4.89 6.40 -16.00
CA LEU A 80 4.68 5.79 -14.70
C LEU A 80 6.01 5.35 -14.07
N ALA A 81 6.87 4.67 -14.82
CA ALA A 81 8.17 4.22 -14.33
C ALA A 81 9.03 5.39 -13.81
N ARG A 82 8.99 6.55 -14.47
CA ARG A 82 9.71 7.75 -14.04
C ARG A 82 9.20 8.32 -12.72
N SER A 83 7.91 8.18 -12.42
CA SER A 83 7.27 8.65 -11.18
C SER A 83 7.69 7.89 -9.91
N LEU A 84 8.29 6.70 -10.07
CA LEU A 84 8.80 5.90 -8.97
C LEU A 84 10.13 6.44 -8.44
N SER A 85 10.27 6.48 -7.13
CA SER A 85 11.56 6.67 -6.46
C SER A 85 12.38 5.37 -6.44
N VAL A 86 13.71 5.49 -6.25
CA VAL A 86 14.60 4.32 -6.14
C VAL A 86 14.20 3.43 -4.97
N ALA A 87 13.79 4.02 -3.84
CA ALA A 87 13.32 3.27 -2.67
C ALA A 87 12.06 2.45 -2.98
N GLU A 88 11.10 3.03 -3.72
CA GLU A 88 9.89 2.31 -4.16
C GLU A 88 10.22 1.17 -5.12
N ILE A 89 11.14 1.38 -6.08
CA ILE A 89 11.56 0.34 -7.02
C ILE A 89 12.22 -0.82 -6.25
N LEU A 90 13.14 -0.52 -5.34
CA LEU A 90 13.81 -1.52 -4.53
C LEU A 90 12.84 -2.27 -3.61
N ASP A 91 11.83 -1.60 -3.05
CA ASP A 91 10.78 -2.24 -2.27
C ASP A 91 9.97 -3.24 -3.10
N ILE A 92 9.52 -2.82 -4.28
CA ILE A 92 8.77 -3.69 -5.20
C ILE A 92 9.62 -4.90 -5.62
N LEU A 93 10.88 -4.68 -6.00
CA LEU A 93 11.82 -5.73 -6.38
C LEU A 93 12.05 -6.72 -5.23
N ARG A 94 12.28 -6.23 -4.01
CA ARG A 94 12.45 -7.07 -2.81
C ARG A 94 11.23 -7.96 -2.58
N ARG A 95 10.04 -7.37 -2.62
CA ARG A 95 8.75 -8.07 -2.44
C ARG A 95 8.42 -9.03 -3.60
N ARG A 96 9.07 -8.88 -4.76
CA ARG A 96 9.06 -9.84 -5.87
C ARG A 96 10.14 -10.93 -5.76
N GLY A 97 10.94 -10.93 -4.69
CA GLY A 97 11.99 -11.93 -4.44
C GLY A 97 13.40 -11.50 -4.87
N VAL A 98 13.57 -10.28 -5.43
CA VAL A 98 14.88 -9.76 -5.85
C VAL A 98 15.53 -8.99 -4.71
N ASN A 99 16.14 -9.72 -3.78
CA ASN A 99 16.73 -9.14 -2.56
C ASN A 99 18.04 -8.36 -2.80
N ARG A 100 18.74 -8.64 -3.92
CA ARG A 100 20.00 -7.97 -4.29
C ARG A 100 20.08 -7.84 -5.80
N PRO A 101 19.71 -6.68 -6.40
CA PRO A 101 19.83 -6.45 -7.82
C PRO A 101 21.31 -6.23 -8.17
N ARG A 102 22.10 -7.31 -8.20
CA ARG A 102 23.54 -7.25 -8.49
C ARG A 102 23.73 -6.71 -9.90
N GLY A 103 24.57 -5.68 -10.05
CA GLY A 103 24.85 -5.04 -11.33
C GLY A 103 23.89 -3.93 -11.74
N ALA A 104 22.82 -3.66 -10.97
CA ALA A 104 21.99 -2.48 -11.19
C ALA A 104 22.55 -1.29 -10.41
N LEU A 105 23.32 -0.44 -11.09
CA LEU A 105 23.94 0.74 -10.49
C LEU A 105 23.09 1.98 -10.71
N GLU A 106 22.31 2.00 -11.79
CA GLU A 106 21.47 3.12 -12.17
C GLU A 106 19.98 2.83 -12.01
N LYS A 107 19.17 3.89 -11.94
CA LYS A 107 17.70 3.78 -11.90
C LYS A 107 17.15 3.07 -13.15
N SER A 108 17.77 3.28 -14.31
CA SER A 108 17.47 2.62 -15.58
C SER A 108 17.59 1.09 -15.47
N ASP A 109 18.68 0.60 -14.87
CA ASP A 109 18.90 -0.84 -14.64
C ASP A 109 17.83 -1.42 -13.71
N LEU A 110 17.49 -0.69 -12.64
CA LEU A 110 16.46 -1.08 -11.70
C LEU A 110 15.08 -1.14 -12.38
N LEU A 111 14.77 -0.19 -13.28
CA LEU A 111 13.53 -0.20 -14.05
C LEU A 111 13.48 -1.37 -15.04
N LYS A 112 14.61 -1.74 -15.65
CA LYS A 112 14.69 -2.94 -16.50
C LYS A 112 14.40 -4.21 -15.69
N LEU A 113 15.03 -4.35 -14.51
CA LEU A 113 14.74 -5.45 -13.59
C LEU A 113 13.27 -5.46 -13.14
N LEU A 114 12.67 -4.28 -12.92
CA LEU A 114 11.27 -4.15 -12.55
C LEU A 114 10.34 -4.63 -13.68
N HIS A 115 10.69 -4.38 -14.93
CA HIS A 115 9.97 -4.92 -16.08
C HIS A 115 10.12 -6.45 -16.16
N ASP A 116 11.35 -6.96 -16.05
CA ASP A 116 11.66 -8.38 -16.23
C ASP A 116 11.09 -9.27 -15.11
N THR A 117 10.87 -8.70 -13.91
CA THR A 117 10.33 -9.41 -12.74
C THR A 117 8.81 -9.25 -12.58
N ARG A 118 8.11 -8.77 -13.61
CA ARG A 118 6.66 -8.58 -13.58
C ARG A 118 5.94 -9.90 -13.24
N PRO A 119 5.05 -9.90 -12.22
CA PRO A 119 4.26 -11.08 -11.89
C PRO A 119 3.40 -11.55 -13.08
N PRO A 120 3.26 -12.87 -13.28
CA PRO A 120 2.40 -13.39 -14.33
C PRO A 120 0.97 -12.91 -14.15
N ARG A 121 0.29 -12.64 -15.27
CA ARG A 121 -1.11 -12.15 -15.34
C ARG A 121 -1.35 -10.76 -14.73
N SER A 122 -0.31 -9.95 -14.52
CA SER A 122 -0.50 -8.55 -14.11
C SER A 122 -1.48 -7.85 -15.07
N PRO A 123 -2.48 -7.09 -14.58
CA PRO A 123 -3.47 -6.46 -15.45
C PRO A 123 -2.80 -5.52 -16.46
N PRO A 124 -3.17 -5.56 -17.75
CA PRO A 124 -2.77 -4.51 -18.68
C PRO A 124 -3.55 -3.23 -18.39
N GLY A 125 -2.93 -2.07 -18.59
CA GLY A 125 -3.61 -0.80 -18.43
C GLY A 125 -2.72 0.38 -18.80
N ARG A 126 -3.36 1.50 -19.18
CA ARG A 126 -2.67 2.79 -19.32
C ARG A 126 -2.79 3.52 -17.99
N TRP A 127 -1.65 3.72 -17.35
CA TRP A 127 -1.57 4.12 -15.96
C TRP A 127 -1.25 5.61 -15.84
N THR A 128 -2.06 6.37 -15.09
CA THR A 128 -1.91 7.83 -14.96
C THR A 128 -1.36 8.29 -13.61
N GLY A 129 -0.78 7.36 -12.83
CA GLY A 129 -0.20 7.63 -11.51
C GLY A 129 0.06 6.34 -10.73
N LYS A 130 1.10 6.29 -9.89
CA LYS A 130 1.50 5.05 -9.21
C LYS A 130 0.51 4.59 -8.17
N TRP A 131 -0.13 5.53 -7.46
CA TRP A 131 -1.12 5.21 -6.45
C TRP A 131 -2.48 4.91 -7.06
N LYS A 132 -2.87 5.62 -8.11
CA LYS A 132 -4.09 5.30 -8.87
C LYS A 132 -4.02 3.89 -9.46
N SER A 133 -2.90 3.56 -10.08
CA SER A 133 -2.68 2.23 -10.66
C SER A 133 -2.62 1.15 -9.60
N SER A 134 -1.99 1.44 -8.46
CA SER A 134 -1.98 0.52 -7.32
C SER A 134 -3.39 0.25 -6.79
N TYR A 135 -4.22 1.29 -6.67
CA TYR A 135 -5.61 1.16 -6.23
C TYR A 135 -6.39 0.25 -7.19
N ILE A 136 -6.36 0.55 -8.49
CA ILE A 136 -7.09 -0.22 -9.51
C ILE A 136 -6.63 -1.67 -9.53
N VAL A 137 -5.31 -1.90 -9.54
CA VAL A 137 -4.77 -3.26 -9.58
C VAL A 137 -5.09 -4.02 -8.28
N ALA A 138 -5.10 -3.35 -7.13
CA ALA A 138 -5.50 -3.97 -5.86
C ALA A 138 -6.98 -4.37 -5.86
N GLU A 139 -7.88 -3.52 -6.38
CA GLU A 139 -9.30 -3.90 -6.55
C GLU A 139 -9.46 -5.10 -7.48
N LEU A 140 -8.72 -5.14 -8.60
CA LEU A 140 -8.73 -6.31 -9.50
C LEU A 140 -8.13 -7.57 -8.85
N ASP A 141 -7.20 -7.41 -7.91
CA ASP A 141 -6.58 -8.53 -7.19
C ASP A 141 -7.52 -9.13 -6.14
N LEU A 142 -8.46 -8.34 -5.59
CA LEU A 142 -9.45 -8.80 -4.61
C LEU A 142 -10.34 -9.92 -5.17
N ASP A 143 -10.76 -9.80 -6.43
CA ASP A 143 -11.64 -10.79 -7.08
C ASP A 143 -10.86 -11.98 -7.66
N ARG A 144 -9.54 -12.02 -7.46
CA ARG A 144 -8.68 -13.03 -8.08
C ARG A 144 -8.74 -14.35 -7.31
N THR A 145 -9.29 -15.38 -7.96
CA THR A 145 -9.42 -16.73 -7.38
C THR A 145 -8.23 -17.66 -7.65
N GLN A 146 -7.34 -17.29 -8.58
CA GLN A 146 -6.18 -18.11 -8.94
C GLN A 146 -4.89 -17.43 -8.49
N LEU A 147 -4.29 -17.94 -7.41
CA LEU A 147 -2.95 -17.56 -6.95
C LEU A 147 -1.91 -18.54 -7.50
N THR A 148 -0.77 -18.05 -7.95
CA THR A 148 0.34 -18.93 -8.35
C THR A 148 1.07 -19.47 -7.13
N PHE A 149 1.70 -20.65 -7.28
CA PHE A 149 2.54 -21.22 -6.21
C PHE A 149 3.60 -20.23 -5.73
N HIS A 150 4.30 -19.56 -6.67
CA HIS A 150 5.31 -18.56 -6.35
C HIS A 150 4.75 -17.42 -5.50
N GLU A 151 3.55 -16.92 -5.81
CA GLU A 151 2.93 -15.84 -5.03
C GLU A 151 2.66 -16.29 -3.59
N VAL A 152 2.10 -17.49 -3.39
CA VAL A 152 1.83 -18.05 -2.06
C VAL A 152 3.12 -18.34 -1.30
N SER A 153 4.12 -18.94 -1.95
CA SER A 153 5.40 -19.27 -1.34
C SER A 153 6.26 -18.04 -1.04
N SER A 154 6.08 -16.95 -1.77
CA SER A 154 6.83 -15.69 -1.55
C SER A 154 6.31 -14.86 -0.37
N MET A 155 5.14 -15.19 0.18
CA MET A 155 4.55 -14.47 1.31
C MET A 155 5.26 -14.83 2.62
N GLU A 156 5.48 -13.82 3.45
CA GLU A 156 5.90 -13.99 4.84
C GLU A 156 4.65 -14.09 5.71
N TRP A 157 4.51 -15.20 6.44
CA TRP A 157 3.33 -15.45 7.27
C TRP A 157 3.64 -15.13 8.72
N LYS A 158 2.83 -14.24 9.31
CA LYS A 158 2.86 -13.91 10.73
C LYS A 158 1.67 -14.55 11.40
N PHE A 159 1.94 -15.44 12.34
CA PHE A 159 0.91 -16.08 13.16
C PHE A 159 1.05 -15.59 14.59
N GLU A 160 -0.02 -15.00 15.13
CA GLU A 160 -0.08 -14.52 16.51
C GLU A 160 -1.22 -15.26 17.22
N PHE A 161 -0.86 -16.01 18.26
CA PHE A 161 -1.80 -16.76 19.07
C PHE A 161 -1.71 -16.28 20.51
N THR A 162 -2.85 -15.86 21.06
CA THR A 162 -2.96 -15.45 22.46
C THR A 162 -3.61 -16.57 23.24
N SER A 163 -2.81 -17.33 23.99
CA SER A 163 -3.32 -18.29 24.97
C SER A 163 -3.47 -17.62 26.32
N GLY A 164 -4.71 -17.51 26.79
CA GLY A 164 -5.05 -17.09 28.13
C GLY A 164 -6.56 -16.95 28.29
N THR A 165 -7.15 -17.66 29.25
CA THR A 165 -8.54 -17.45 29.64
C THR A 165 -8.64 -16.09 30.33
N SER A 166 -9.12 -15.08 29.61
CA SER A 166 -9.46 -13.75 30.17
C SER A 166 -10.36 -13.83 31.42
N TRP A 167 -11.10 -14.93 31.58
CA TRP A 167 -11.97 -15.19 32.72
C TRP A 167 -11.23 -15.48 34.03
N ASN A 168 -10.06 -16.12 34.00
CA ASN A 168 -9.32 -16.48 35.23
C ASN A 168 -8.62 -15.25 35.84
N TYR A 169 -8.34 -14.21 35.04
CA TYR A 169 -7.73 -12.97 35.52
C TYR A 169 -8.71 -12.11 36.35
N MET A 170 -10.01 -12.22 36.11
CA MET A 170 -11.03 -11.47 36.88
C MET A 170 -11.40 -12.14 38.21
N MET A 171 -11.16 -13.44 38.36
CA MET A 171 -11.62 -14.21 39.53
C MET A 171 -10.52 -14.46 40.57
N ASP A 172 -9.26 -14.64 40.17
CA ASP A 172 -8.29 -15.30 41.05
C ASP A 172 -7.12 -14.41 41.52
N GLY A 173 -6.95 -13.19 40.99
CA GLY A 173 -5.86 -12.28 41.38
C GLY A 173 -4.43 -12.75 41.09
N GLU A 174 -4.24 -14.04 40.80
CA GLU A 174 -3.00 -14.72 40.42
C GLU A 174 -3.11 -15.39 39.03
N GLY A 175 -3.90 -14.79 38.12
CA GLY A 175 -4.02 -15.27 36.76
C GLY A 175 -2.73 -15.02 35.97
N GLN A 176 -2.14 -16.09 35.43
CA GLN A 176 -1.01 -16.00 34.50
C GLN A 176 -1.34 -15.03 33.35
N HIS A 177 -0.49 -14.03 33.11
CA HIS A 177 -0.69 -13.10 32.00
C HIS A 177 -0.88 -13.87 30.68
N PRO A 178 -1.82 -13.46 29.82
CA PRO A 178 -2.03 -14.11 28.53
C PRO A 178 -0.70 -14.13 27.77
N SER A 179 -0.23 -15.33 27.45
CA SER A 179 1.00 -15.51 26.69
C SER A 179 0.67 -15.36 25.21
N THR A 180 1.21 -14.30 24.62
CA THR A 180 1.15 -14.12 23.17
C THR A 180 2.35 -14.82 22.53
N THR A 181 2.08 -15.93 21.84
CA THR A 181 3.08 -16.60 21.02
C THR A 181 3.05 -16.00 19.62
N LYS A 182 4.16 -15.43 19.18
CA LYS A 182 4.36 -14.94 17.81
C LYS A 182 5.22 -15.93 17.05
N ALA A 183 4.81 -16.27 15.84
CA ALA A 183 5.53 -17.13 14.93
C ALA A 183 5.69 -16.40 13.60
N LEU A 184 6.92 -16.34 13.09
CA LEU A 184 7.23 -15.79 11.78
C LEU A 184 7.68 -16.93 10.86
N PHE A 185 6.97 -17.13 9.76
CA PHE A 185 7.36 -18.07 8.72
C PHE A 185 7.82 -17.27 7.51
N ARG A 186 9.09 -17.42 7.17
CA ARG A 186 9.67 -16.81 5.98
C ARG A 186 9.26 -17.59 4.73
N SER A 187 9.41 -16.95 3.58
CA SER A 187 9.09 -17.52 2.25
C SER A 187 9.97 -18.73 1.87
N ASP A 188 11.05 -18.98 2.58
CA ASP A 188 11.90 -20.17 2.47
C ASP A 188 11.42 -21.35 3.35
N GLY A 189 10.29 -21.19 4.05
CA GLY A 189 9.73 -22.19 4.96
C GLY A 189 10.44 -22.25 6.31
N ILE A 190 11.39 -21.35 6.60
CA ILE A 190 12.09 -21.31 7.88
C ILE A 190 11.20 -20.62 8.92
N TYR A 191 10.96 -21.34 10.02
CA TYR A 191 10.37 -20.77 11.23
C TYR A 191 11.42 -19.92 11.97
N VAL A 192 11.06 -18.69 12.27
CA VAL A 192 11.87 -17.78 13.07
C VAL A 192 11.11 -17.49 14.37
N ASN A 193 11.70 -17.90 15.50
CA ASN A 193 11.16 -17.57 16.82
C ASN A 193 11.47 -16.10 17.15
N PRO A 194 10.46 -15.21 17.28
CA PRO A 194 10.68 -13.81 17.58
C PRO A 194 11.32 -13.58 18.96
N ALA A 195 11.17 -14.51 19.91
CA ALA A 195 11.80 -14.42 21.23
C ALA A 195 13.32 -14.53 21.18
N LEU A 196 13.89 -15.10 20.11
CA LEU A 196 15.33 -15.24 19.91
C LEU A 196 15.95 -14.06 19.12
N GLN A 197 15.15 -13.13 18.58
CA GLN A 197 15.66 -11.94 17.88
C GLN A 197 15.93 -10.75 18.80
N ALA A 198 15.45 -10.78 20.05
CA ALA A 198 15.65 -9.69 21.01
C ALA A 198 17.11 -9.52 21.49
N THR A 199 18.02 -10.46 21.15
CA THR A 199 19.40 -10.45 21.66
C THR A 199 20.42 -9.76 20.76
N GLU A 200 20.09 -9.37 19.53
CA GLU A 200 21.12 -8.87 18.59
C GLU A 200 20.97 -7.41 18.15
N ASN A 201 19.95 -6.65 18.57
CA ASN A 201 19.85 -5.24 18.16
C ASN A 201 19.23 -4.22 19.15
N GLU A 202 19.00 -4.56 20.41
CA GLU A 202 18.58 -3.55 21.40
C GLU A 202 19.54 -3.45 22.58
N GLY A 203 20.59 -2.67 22.36
CA GLY A 203 21.10 -1.83 23.43
C GLY A 203 19.97 -0.91 23.90
N ARG A 204 19.69 -0.96 25.20
CA ARG A 204 18.96 0.05 25.99
C ARG A 204 17.42 0.03 25.84
N TRP A 205 16.79 -0.88 26.59
CA TRP A 205 15.64 -0.52 27.42
C TRP A 205 15.86 -1.01 28.85
N LEU A 206 16.14 -0.04 29.73
CA LEU A 206 16.09 -0.20 31.18
C LEU A 206 14.64 -0.45 31.59
N GLY A 207 14.41 -1.49 32.38
CA GLY A 207 13.12 -1.74 33.01
C GLY A 207 13.17 -3.01 33.84
N LYS A 208 13.61 -2.88 35.09
CA LYS A 208 13.46 -3.88 36.15
C LYS A 208 11.99 -4.35 36.22
N VAL A 209 11.78 -5.65 36.32
CA VAL A 209 11.22 -6.33 37.52
C VAL A 209 11.93 -7.67 37.66
#